data_AF-A0A4V1Y1K3-F1
#
_entry.id   AF-A0A4V1Y1K3-F1
#
_cell.length_a   1.000
_cell.length_b   1.000
_cell.length_c   1.000
_cell.angle_alpha   90.00
_cell.angle_beta   90.00
_cell.angle_gamma   90.00
#
_symmetry.space_group_name_H-M   'P 1'
#
loop_
_entity.id
_entity.type
_entity.pdbx_description
1 polymer ?
#
loop_
_entity_poly.entity_id
_entity_poly.type
_entity_poly.pdbx_seq_one_letter_code
_entity_poly.pdbx_strand_id
1 'polypeptide(L)' 'MMADADFEAFCEEARDIPGGDLLSAYAVSHGVGFFDIEDTSINVTQEELRRWLLWCNYYGRPKEEYPLANQ' A
#
# COMPACT_ATOMS: atom_id res chain seq x y z
N MET A 1 -6.13 -16.66 -4.70
CA MET A 1 -5.27 -16.41 -3.53
C MET A 1 -6.15 -16.60 -2.31
N MET A 2 -5.76 -17.44 -1.33
CA MET A 2 -6.42 -17.38 -0.02
C MET A 2 -6.17 -15.98 0.53
N ALA A 3 -7.23 -15.32 1.03
CA ALA A 3 -7.04 -14.10 1.81
C ALA A 3 -6.15 -14.46 3.01
N ASP A 4 -5.05 -13.74 3.17
CA ASP A 4 -4.20 -13.87 4.34
C ASP A 4 -4.98 -13.26 5.52
N ALA A 5 -5.53 -14.10 6.38
CA ALA A 5 -6.40 -13.68 7.48
C ALA A 5 -5.69 -12.68 8.41
N ASP A 6 -4.37 -12.79 8.56
CA ASP A 6 -3.58 -11.88 9.38
C ASP A 6 -3.46 -10.51 8.68
N PHE A 7 -3.32 -10.49 7.35
CA PHE A 7 -3.34 -9.25 6.57
C PHE A 7 -4.71 -8.55 6.60
N GLU A 8 -5.82 -9.30 6.51
CA GLU A 8 -7.16 -8.70 6.62
C GLU A 8 -7.39 -8.12 8.02
N ALA A 9 -6.96 -8.82 9.08
CA ALA A 9 -7.02 -8.30 10.44
C ALA A 9 -6.20 -7.01 10.58
N PHE A 10 -4.98 -6.99 10.04
CA PHE A 10 -4.15 -5.79 9.98
C PHE A 10 -4.83 -4.64 9.24
N CYS A 11 -5.51 -4.91 8.13
CA CYS A 11 -6.25 -3.88 7.38
C CYS A 11 -7.38 -3.26 8.20
N GLU A 12 -8.11 -4.07 8.97
CA GLU A 12 -9.19 -3.60 9.85
C GLU A 12 -8.64 -2.79 11.04
N GLU A 13 -7.55 -3.24 11.67
CA GLU A 13 -6.87 -2.49 12.74
C GLU A 13 -6.32 -1.15 12.23
N ALA A 14 -5.83 -1.14 11.00
CA ALA A 14 -5.29 0.05 10.37
C ALA A 14 -6.35 0.98 9.79
N ARG A 15 -7.68 0.70 9.86
CA ARG A 15 -8.71 1.46 9.09
C ARG A 15 -8.68 2.96 9.33
N ASP A 16 -8.36 3.38 10.55
CA ASP A 16 -8.41 4.77 10.98
C ASP A 16 -7.10 5.52 10.74
N ILE A 17 -6.05 4.82 10.29
CA ILE A 17 -4.76 5.46 9.95
C ILE A 17 -4.94 6.33 8.71
N PRO A 18 -4.62 7.63 8.75
CA PRO A 18 -4.69 8.50 7.58
C PRO A 18 -3.80 7.97 6.44
N GLY A 19 -4.27 8.09 5.19
CA GLY A 19 -3.48 7.65 4.02
C GLY A 19 -2.10 8.34 3.92
N GLY A 20 -2.00 9.60 4.34
CA GLY A 20 -0.74 10.33 4.41
C GLY A 20 0.28 9.70 5.37
N ASP A 21 -0.19 9.12 6.46
CA ASP A 21 0.67 8.44 7.44
C ASP A 21 1.16 7.10 6.88
N LEU A 22 0.31 6.39 6.12
CA LEU A 22 0.70 5.16 5.41
C LEU A 22 1.75 5.43 4.33
N LEU A 23 1.60 6.54 3.59
CA LEU A 23 2.60 7.00 2.61
C LEU A 23 3.93 7.35 3.29
N SER A 24 3.87 8.03 4.43
CA SER A 24 5.05 8.39 5.21
C SER A 24 5.77 7.15 5.75
N ALA A 25 5.02 6.19 6.28
CA ALA A 25 5.56 4.91 6.75
C ALA A 25 6.22 4.11 5.61
N TYR A 26 5.60 4.08 4.44
CA TYR A 26 6.20 3.47 3.24
C TYR A 26 7.52 4.15 2.87
N ALA A 27 7.53 5.49 2.80
CA ALA A 27 8.71 6.25 2.41
C ALA A 27 9.87 6.08 3.39
N VAL A 28 9.58 6.02 4.70
CA VAL A 28 10.58 5.74 5.73
C VAL A 28 11.14 4.33 5.62
N SER A 29 10.28 3.32 5.38
CA SER A 29 10.72 1.92 5.30
C SER A 29 11.51 1.59 4.03
N HIS A 30 11.16 2.20 2.89
CA HIS A 30 11.76 1.88 1.59
C HIS A 30 12.76 2.93 1.09
N GLY A 31 12.85 4.10 1.75
CA GLY A 31 13.75 5.19 1.36
C GLY A 31 13.36 5.90 0.05
N VAL A 32 12.17 5.63 -0.48
CA VAL A 32 11.65 6.17 -1.74
C VAL A 32 10.17 6.52 -1.62
N GLY A 33 9.71 7.51 -2.38
CA GLY A 33 8.30 7.85 -2.47
C GLY A 33 7.48 6.70 -3.07
N PHE A 34 6.20 6.61 -2.69
CA PHE A 34 5.28 5.65 -3.30
C PHE A 34 4.91 6.07 -4.74
N PHE A 35 4.74 7.37 -4.99
CA PHE A 35 4.44 7.93 -6.29
C PHE A 35 5.62 8.77 -6.80
N ASP A 36 5.80 8.76 -8.11
CA ASP A 36 6.47 9.86 -8.80
C ASP A 36 5.37 10.86 -9.22
N ILE A 37 5.64 12.17 -9.07
CA ILE A 37 4.69 13.23 -9.44
C ILE A 37 4.48 13.25 -10.96
N GLU A 38 5.47 12.80 -11.73
CA GLU A 38 5.38 12.70 -13.19
C GLU A 38 4.72 11.39 -13.64
N ASP A 39 4.52 10.42 -12.74
CA ASP A 39 3.89 9.14 -13.04
C ASP A 39 2.37 9.23 -12.96
N THR A 40 1.74 9.35 -14.13
CA THR A 40 0.28 9.33 -14.28
C THR A 40 -0.28 7.94 -14.55
N SER A 41 0.52 6.87 -14.44
CA SER A 41 0.10 5.51 -14.78
C SER A 41 -0.76 4.87 -13.67
N ILE A 42 -0.64 5.35 -12.44
CA ILE A 42 -1.39 4.79 -11.30
C ILE A 42 -2.81 5.37 -11.30
N ASN A 43 -3.74 4.60 -11.86
CA ASN A 43 -5.16 4.90 -11.90
C ASN A 43 -5.93 3.92 -11.01
N VAL A 44 -5.83 4.11 -9.68
CA VAL A 44 -6.53 3.29 -8.68
C VAL A 44 -7.40 4.17 -7.80
N THR A 45 -8.45 3.60 -7.24
CA THR A 45 -9.28 4.26 -6.22
C THR A 45 -8.50 4.46 -4.92
N GLN A 46 -9.00 5.34 -4.06
CA GLN A 46 -8.39 5.57 -2.74
C GLN A 46 -8.35 4.31 -1.87
N GLU A 47 -9.36 3.44 -1.99
CA GLU A 47 -9.43 2.18 -1.25
C GLU A 47 -8.39 1.17 -1.74
N GLU A 48 -8.23 1.05 -3.06
CA GLU A 48 -7.20 0.20 -3.66
C GLU A 48 -5.79 0.69 -3.31
N LEU A 49 -5.54 1.99 -3.42
CA LEU A 49 -4.28 2.60 -3.00
C LEU A 49 -3.99 2.31 -1.53
N ARG A 50 -4.99 2.48 -0.65
CA ARG A 50 -4.84 2.20 0.77
C ARG A 50 -4.44 0.76 1.00
N ARG A 51 -5.14 -0.19 0.37
CA ARG A 51 -4.85 -1.62 0.52
C ARG A 51 -3.46 -1.98 0.00
N TRP A 52 -3.05 -1.36 -1.10
CA TRP A 52 -1.70 -1.50 -1.66
C TRP A 52 -0.62 -0.99 -0.68
N LEU A 53 -0.81 0.20 -0.10
CA LEU A 53 0.09 0.75 0.92
C LEU A 53 0.16 -0.14 2.16
N LEU A 54 -0.98 -0.62 2.64
CA LEU A 54 -1.03 -1.54 3.79
C LEU A 54 -0.29 -2.83 3.49
N TRP A 55 -0.44 -3.40 2.29
CA TRP A 55 0.30 -4.58 1.87
C TRP A 55 1.82 -4.34 1.89
N CYS A 56 2.27 -3.20 1.34
CA CYS A 56 3.69 -2.86 1.32
C CYS A 56 4.27 -2.69 2.73
N ASN A 57 3.53 -1.99 3.61
CA ASN A 57 3.95 -1.77 5.00
C ASN A 57 3.92 -3.07 5.83
N TYR A 58 2.95 -3.96 5.59
CA TYR A 58 2.81 -5.22 6.31
C TYR A 58 3.87 -6.25 5.91
N TYR A 59 4.04 -6.49 4.60
CA TYR A 59 5.00 -7.48 4.11
C TYR A 59 6.43 -6.94 3.96
N GLY A 60 6.63 -5.63 4.11
CA GLY A 60 7.93 -4.97 3.87
C GLY A 60 8.38 -5.11 2.41
N ARG A 61 7.42 -5.05 1.49
CA ARG A 61 7.62 -5.31 0.06
C ARG A 61 7.43 -4.03 -0.74
N PRO A 62 8.21 -3.83 -1.82
CA PRO A 62 8.08 -2.65 -2.67
C PRO A 62 6.76 -2.70 -3.45
N LYS A 63 6.26 -1.53 -3.86
CA LYS A 63 4.95 -1.40 -4.53
C LYS A 63 4.85 -2.23 -5.82
N GLU A 64 5.95 -2.41 -6.54
CA GLU A 64 6.04 -3.15 -7.79
C GLU A 64 5.76 -4.66 -7.62
N GLU A 65 5.90 -5.20 -6.40
CA GLU A 65 5.60 -6.60 -6.07
C GLU A 65 4.14 -6.83 -5.65
N TYR A 66 3.32 -5.77 -5.56
CA TYR A 66 1.93 -5.95 -5.15
C TYR A 66 1.16 -6.76 -6.19
N PRO A 67 0.42 -7.82 -5.78
CA PRO A 67 -0.16 -8.77 -6.72
C PRO A 67 -1.13 -8.18 -7.76
N LEU A 68 -1.72 -7.02 -7.49
CA LEU A 68 -2.68 -6.35 -8.38
C LEU A 68 -2.12 -5.07 -9.02
N ALA A 69 -0.83 -4.76 -8.85
CA ALA A 69 -0.22 -3.54 -9.39
C ALA A 69 -0.26 -3.42 -10.92
N ASN A 70 -0.48 -4.54 -11.63
CA ASN A 70 -0.45 -4.64 -13.10
C ASN A 70 -1.75 -5.20 -13.70
N GLN A 71 -2.88 -5.14 -12.98
CA GLN A 71 -4.20 -5.47 -13.54
C GLN A 71 -4.82 -4.25 -14.20
#